data_AF-A0A959LN07-F1
#
_entry.id   AF-A0A959LN07-F1
#
_cell.length_a   1.000
_cell.length_b   1.000
_cell.length_c   1.000
_cell.angle_alpha   90.00
_cell.angle_beta   90.00
_cell.angle_gamma   90.00
#
_symmetry.space_group_name_H-M   'P 1'
#
loop_
_entity.id
_entity.type
_entity.pdbx_description
1 polymer ?
#
loop_
_entity_poly.entity_id
_entity_poly.type
_entity_poly.pdbx_seq_one_letter_code
_entity_poly.pdbx_strand_id
1 'polypeptide(L)'
;MLKKLLPALLCIMICTSASAQYHNMDCPKFYVGLSTGFNNQSGLIGPNFDIPLVKRLSFGFGVGRSSWGWKMYSEARGYLGECNRKLAVGAGMSYNTGIQNYSTVLPTTVGDAEVKFVCKPSLNAFASVYYFFNIGHDWSHRFYLQTGYSYRLYDNLYTAESKYTLTSEGETVMRLLQPGGVIFALGFSFGF
;
A
#
# COMPACT_ATOMS: atom_id res chain seq x y z
N MET A 1 -0.18 1.80 -42.62
CA MET A 1 0.95 1.03 -42.06
C MET A 1 1.44 1.52 -40.68
N LEU A 2 1.02 2.69 -40.18
CA LEU A 2 1.53 3.28 -38.93
C LEU A 2 1.09 2.59 -37.62
N LYS A 3 0.01 1.81 -37.62
CA LYS A 3 -0.58 1.17 -36.41
C LYS A 3 0.19 -0.06 -35.88
N LYS A 4 1.13 -0.63 -36.65
CA LYS A 4 1.92 -1.80 -36.24
C LYS A 4 3.31 -1.44 -35.68
N LEU A 5 3.74 -0.17 -35.80
CA LEU A 5 5.04 0.32 -35.34
C LEU A 5 5.04 0.75 -33.86
N LEU A 6 3.88 1.17 -33.34
CA LEU A 6 3.73 1.62 -31.94
C LEU A 6 4.04 0.54 -30.88
N PRO A 7 3.60 -0.73 -31.01
CA PRO A 7 3.94 -1.75 -30.02
C PRO A 7 5.41 -2.19 -30.08
N ALA A 8 6.06 -2.10 -31.25
CA ALA A 8 7.47 -2.43 -31.40
C ALA A 8 8.38 -1.37 -30.74
N LEU A 9 8.02 -0.09 -30.85
CA LEU A 9 8.75 0.99 -30.15
C LEU A 9 8.56 0.93 -28.62
N LEU A 10 7.40 0.48 -28.14
CA LEU A 10 7.16 0.28 -26.71
C LEU A 10 8.01 -0.87 -26.14
N CYS A 11 8.19 -1.97 -26.88
CA CYS A 11 9.08 -3.06 -26.49
C CYS A 11 10.57 -2.65 -26.49
N ILE A 12 10.99 -1.78 -27.41
CA ILE A 12 12.39 -1.31 -27.45
C ILE A 12 12.70 -0.39 -26.26
N MET A 13 11.75 0.44 -25.80
CA MET A 13 11.95 1.26 -24.60
C MET A 13 11.96 0.44 -23.29
N ILE A 14 11.37 -0.75 -23.27
CA ILE A 14 11.46 -1.67 -22.12
C ILE A 14 12.82 -2.41 -22.11
N CYS A 15 13.45 -2.62 -23.27
CA CYS A 15 14.72 -3.32 -23.38
C CYS A 15 15.98 -2.44 -23.23
N THR A 16 15.89 -1.11 -23.36
CA THR A 16 17.07 -0.22 -23.26
C THR A 16 17.27 0.40 -21.88
N SER A 17 16.48 -0.03 -20.88
CA SER A 17 16.70 0.39 -19.49
C SER A 17 17.91 -0.32 -18.90
N ALA A 18 19.03 0.40 -18.88
CA ALA A 18 20.07 0.30 -17.86
C ALA A 18 20.87 -1.02 -17.79
N SER A 19 21.80 -1.18 -18.74
CA SER A 19 23.14 -1.70 -18.38
C SER A 19 23.85 -0.64 -17.54
N ALA A 20 23.38 -0.43 -16.31
CA ALA A 20 24.08 0.36 -15.33
C ALA A 20 25.24 -0.45 -14.77
N GLN A 21 26.38 0.22 -14.72
CA GLN A 21 27.64 -0.30 -14.22
C GLN A 21 27.44 -0.91 -12.83
N TYR A 22 27.47 -2.24 -12.74
CA TYR A 22 27.50 -3.00 -11.50
C TYR A 22 28.88 -2.81 -10.86
N HIS A 23 29.14 -1.65 -10.26
CA HIS A 23 30.27 -1.51 -9.36
C HIS A 23 29.97 -2.34 -8.09
N ASN A 24 30.98 -2.97 -7.50
CA ASN A 24 30.91 -3.70 -6.21
C ASN A 24 30.37 -2.77 -5.11
N MET A 25 29.05 -2.65 -5.01
CA MET A 25 28.37 -1.90 -3.98
C MET A 25 27.70 -2.89 -3.04
N ASP A 26 28.01 -2.77 -1.75
CA ASP A 26 27.40 -3.59 -0.72
C ASP A 26 25.87 -3.40 -0.74
N CYS A 27 25.13 -4.51 -0.57
CA CYS A 27 23.69 -4.42 -0.46
C CYS A 27 23.32 -3.58 0.77
N PRO A 28 22.35 -2.64 0.67
CA PRO A 28 21.84 -1.95 1.85
C PRO A 28 21.33 -2.95 2.88
N LYS A 29 21.60 -2.69 4.15
CA LYS A 29 21.22 -3.52 5.29
C LYS A 29 19.93 -3.04 5.94
N PHE A 30 19.52 -1.82 5.65
CA PHE A 30 18.31 -1.23 6.17
C PHE A 30 17.72 -0.22 5.20
N TYR A 31 16.40 -0.18 5.09
CA TYR A 31 15.70 0.85 4.35
C TYR A 31 14.72 1.60 5.24
N VAL A 32 14.73 2.93 5.11
CA VAL A 32 13.71 3.82 5.69
C VAL A 32 13.00 4.51 4.55
N GLY A 33 11.67 4.51 4.57
CA GLY A 33 10.90 5.10 3.49
C GLY A 33 9.58 5.69 3.92
N LEU A 34 8.88 6.23 2.92
CA LEU A 34 7.51 6.67 3.00
C LEU A 34 6.69 5.93 1.95
N SER A 35 5.44 5.63 2.29
CA SER A 35 4.50 5.03 1.36
C SER A 35 3.15 5.69 1.44
N THR A 36 2.47 5.77 0.30
CA THR A 36 1.12 6.32 0.16
C THR A 36 0.33 5.47 -0.84
N GLY A 37 -0.99 5.40 -0.67
CA GLY A 37 -1.85 4.70 -1.62
C GLY A 37 -3.21 4.30 -1.07
N PHE A 38 -3.99 3.65 -1.92
CA PHE A 38 -5.28 3.05 -1.59
C PHE A 38 -5.08 1.70 -0.94
N ASN A 39 -5.68 1.50 0.24
CA ASN A 39 -5.54 0.30 1.07
C ASN A 39 -4.11 -0.15 1.40
N ASN A 40 -3.12 0.70 1.10
CA ASN A 40 -1.71 0.50 1.43
C ASN A 40 -1.54 0.11 2.90
N GLN A 41 -0.57 -0.75 3.20
CA GLN A 41 -0.28 -1.22 4.55
C GLN A 41 0.04 -0.08 5.51
N SER A 42 0.71 0.97 5.03
CA SER A 42 1.01 2.18 5.82
C SER A 42 -0.18 3.15 5.92
N GLY A 43 -1.31 2.84 5.28
CA GLY A 43 -2.46 3.72 5.16
C GLY A 43 -2.31 4.72 4.01
N LEU A 44 -3.04 5.84 4.09
CA LEU A 44 -2.96 6.95 3.15
C LEU A 44 -1.53 7.48 3.04
N ILE A 45 -0.83 7.61 4.17
CA ILE A 45 0.59 7.96 4.21
C ILE A 45 1.22 7.46 5.51
N GLY A 46 2.46 6.97 5.44
CA GLY A 46 3.23 6.63 6.63
C GLY A 46 4.67 6.21 6.35
N PRO A 47 5.56 6.30 7.37
CA PRO A 47 6.87 5.69 7.32
C PRO A 47 6.81 4.16 7.23
N ASN A 48 7.72 3.61 6.44
CA ASN A 48 8.01 2.20 6.36
C ASN A 48 9.49 1.93 6.62
N PHE A 49 9.73 0.73 7.14
CA PHE A 49 11.05 0.21 7.44
C PHE A 49 11.14 -1.17 6.82
N ASP A 50 12.27 -1.48 6.19
CA ASP A 50 12.50 -2.79 5.58
C ASP A 50 13.91 -3.27 5.92
N ILE A 51 13.98 -4.46 6.53
CA ILE A 51 15.20 -5.08 7.02
C ILE A 51 15.47 -6.31 6.15
N PRO A 52 16.43 -6.23 5.20
CA PRO A 52 17.00 -7.39 4.54
C PRO A 52 17.46 -8.46 5.54
N LEU A 53 16.86 -9.64 5.47
CA LEU A 53 17.27 -10.81 6.26
C LEU A 53 18.30 -11.64 5.51
N VAL A 54 18.07 -11.82 4.20
CA VAL A 54 19.02 -12.39 3.23
C VAL A 54 18.87 -11.65 1.90
N LYS A 55 19.76 -11.90 0.92
CA LYS A 55 19.79 -11.18 -0.38
C LYS A 55 18.44 -11.09 -1.12
N ARG A 56 17.50 -12.00 -0.84
CA ARG A 56 16.19 -12.12 -1.50
C ARG A 56 15.01 -12.15 -0.54
N LEU A 57 15.21 -11.86 0.75
CA LEU A 57 14.15 -11.84 1.74
C LEU A 57 14.33 -10.63 2.65
N SER A 58 13.25 -9.92 2.93
CA SER A 58 13.25 -8.87 3.94
C SER A 58 12.02 -8.98 4.84
N PHE A 59 12.14 -8.35 6.01
CA PHE A 59 11.04 -8.11 6.93
C PHE A 59 10.72 -6.62 6.95
N GLY A 60 9.47 -6.30 6.62
CA GLY A 60 8.96 -4.94 6.58
C GLY A 60 8.02 -4.65 7.73
N PHE A 61 8.04 -3.41 8.23
CA PHE A 61 7.05 -2.90 9.17
C PHE A 61 6.86 -1.40 8.99
N GLY A 62 5.79 -0.85 9.53
CA GLY A 62 5.55 0.58 9.46
C GLY A 62 4.29 1.02 10.18
N VAL A 63 4.11 2.33 10.22
CA VAL A 63 2.98 2.99 10.87
C VAL A 63 2.55 4.19 10.03
N GLY A 64 1.27 4.51 10.01
CA GLY A 64 0.77 5.68 9.30
C GLY A 64 -0.69 5.98 9.55
N ARG A 65 -1.23 6.91 8.77
CA ARG A 65 -2.62 7.38 8.86
C ARG A 65 -3.47 6.69 7.80
N SER A 66 -4.61 6.13 8.18
CA SER A 66 -5.62 5.60 7.25
C SER A 66 -6.95 6.35 7.41
N SER A 67 -7.91 6.07 6.51
CA SER A 67 -9.32 6.46 6.67
C SER A 67 -9.97 5.87 7.92
N TRP A 68 -9.30 4.94 8.59
CA TRP A 68 -9.79 4.16 9.74
C TRP A 68 -8.90 4.31 10.97
N GLY A 69 -8.22 5.45 11.10
CA GLY A 69 -7.42 5.81 12.26
C GLY A 69 -5.92 5.67 12.02
N TRP A 70 -5.19 5.23 13.06
CA TRP A 70 -3.78 4.86 12.91
C TRP A 70 -3.70 3.43 12.39
N LYS A 71 -2.78 3.20 11.46
CA LYS A 71 -2.52 1.89 10.88
C LYS A 71 -1.08 1.48 11.14
N MET A 72 -0.88 0.24 11.53
CA MET A 72 0.45 -0.38 11.65
C MET A 72 0.45 -1.71 10.91
N TYR A 73 1.62 -2.15 10.46
CA TYR A 73 1.73 -3.42 9.75
C TYR A 73 3.08 -4.09 9.94
N SER A 74 3.11 -5.38 9.62
CA SER A 74 4.32 -6.16 9.40
C SER A 74 4.15 -7.05 8.18
N GLU A 75 5.24 -7.32 7.47
CA GLU A 75 5.26 -8.20 6.29
C GLU A 75 6.60 -8.92 6.14
N ALA A 76 6.55 -10.07 5.48
CA ALA A 76 7.71 -10.69 4.86
C ALA A 76 7.66 -10.44 3.36
N ARG A 77 8.81 -10.13 2.75
CA ARG A 77 8.90 -9.84 1.31
C ARG A 77 10.02 -10.64 0.65
N GLY A 78 9.66 -11.46 -0.34
CA GLY A 78 10.58 -12.23 -1.18
C GLY A 78 10.86 -11.53 -2.49
N TYR A 79 12.12 -11.45 -2.91
CA TYR A 79 12.57 -10.72 -4.09
C TYR A 79 13.12 -11.65 -5.16
N LEU A 80 12.84 -11.33 -6.43
CA LEU A 80 13.44 -12.02 -7.57
C LEU A 80 14.84 -11.47 -7.91
N GLY A 81 15.12 -10.22 -7.54
CA GLY A 81 16.45 -9.61 -7.67
C GLY A 81 17.30 -9.79 -6.41
N GLU A 82 18.62 -9.74 -6.58
CA GLU A 82 19.55 -9.65 -5.44
C GLU A 82 19.52 -8.26 -4.78
N CYS A 83 20.01 -8.19 -3.55
CA CYS A 83 20.00 -7.01 -2.70
C CYS A 83 18.59 -6.40 -2.51
N ASN A 84 17.54 -7.24 -2.45
CA ASN A 84 16.17 -6.79 -2.18
C ASN A 84 15.65 -5.73 -3.19
N ARG A 85 15.90 -6.00 -4.48
CA ARG A 85 15.54 -5.14 -5.63
C ARG A 85 14.63 -5.86 -6.63
N LYS A 86 14.17 -5.11 -7.65
CA LYS A 86 13.33 -5.56 -8.78
C LYS A 86 11.91 -5.99 -8.37
N LEU A 87 11.40 -7.11 -8.87
CA LEU A 87 10.09 -7.62 -8.51
C LEU A 87 10.16 -8.30 -7.14
N ALA A 88 9.15 -8.07 -6.32
CA ALA A 88 9.00 -8.75 -5.04
C ALA A 88 7.55 -9.16 -4.79
N VAL A 89 7.36 -10.19 -3.98
CA VAL A 89 6.06 -10.62 -3.47
C VAL A 89 6.12 -10.52 -1.95
N GLY A 90 5.13 -9.86 -1.35
CA GLY A 90 5.03 -9.69 0.09
C GLY A 90 3.70 -10.17 0.63
N ALA A 91 3.71 -10.65 1.86
CA ALA A 91 2.50 -11.00 2.61
C ALA A 91 2.68 -10.63 4.08
N GLY A 92 1.58 -10.27 4.75
CA GLY A 92 1.65 -9.77 6.10
C GLY A 92 0.30 -9.46 6.74
N MET A 93 0.36 -8.73 7.85
CA MET A 93 -0.81 -8.32 8.61
C MET A 93 -0.76 -6.82 8.88
N SER A 94 -1.93 -6.17 8.87
CA SER A 94 -2.08 -4.76 9.24
C SER A 94 -3.22 -4.58 10.23
N TYR A 95 -3.01 -3.69 11.19
CA TYR A 95 -3.97 -3.35 12.23
C TYR A 95 -4.33 -1.87 12.13
N ASN A 96 -5.63 -1.56 12.11
CA ASN A 96 -6.17 -0.21 12.18
C ASN A 96 -6.81 -0.01 13.56
N THR A 97 -6.57 1.13 14.20
CA THR A 97 -7.10 1.43 15.54
C THR A 97 -8.59 1.73 15.57
N GLY A 98 -9.19 2.09 14.42
CA GLY A 98 -10.53 2.65 14.38
C GLY A 98 -10.53 4.15 14.74
N ILE A 99 -11.72 4.74 14.69
CA ILE A 99 -12.00 6.15 14.99
C ILE A 99 -13.30 6.22 15.79
N GLN A 100 -13.24 6.86 16.96
CA GLN A 100 -14.43 7.18 17.75
C GLN A 100 -15.02 8.51 17.26
N ASN A 101 -16.35 8.63 17.23
CA ASN A 101 -17.05 9.86 16.86
C ASN A 101 -16.69 10.40 15.46
N TYR A 102 -16.50 9.53 14.47
CA TYR A 102 -16.28 9.96 13.09
C TYR A 102 -17.60 10.51 12.52
N SER A 103 -17.60 11.76 12.05
CA SER A 103 -18.80 12.38 11.49
C SER A 103 -18.56 12.76 10.04
N THR A 104 -19.52 12.46 9.16
CA THR A 104 -19.48 12.84 7.75
C THR A 104 -20.90 13.01 7.21
N VAL A 105 -21.05 13.83 6.17
CA VAL A 105 -22.31 13.95 5.44
C VAL A 105 -22.39 12.82 4.42
N LEU A 106 -23.48 12.05 4.45
CA LEU A 106 -23.73 10.94 3.52
C LEU A 106 -25.20 10.91 3.09
N PRO A 107 -25.50 10.29 1.94
CA PRO A 107 -26.87 10.01 1.52
C PRO A 107 -27.59 9.09 2.51
N THR A 108 -28.73 9.56 3.03
CA THR A 108 -29.60 8.83 3.95
C THR A 108 -31.04 8.78 3.42
N THR A 109 -31.91 8.04 4.11
CA THR A 109 -33.34 7.96 3.76
C THR A 109 -34.09 9.29 3.79
N VAL A 110 -33.52 10.34 4.40
CA VAL A 110 -34.10 11.70 4.47
C VAL A 110 -33.35 12.72 3.61
N GLY A 111 -32.47 12.27 2.71
CA GLY A 111 -31.55 13.11 1.96
C GLY A 111 -30.13 13.09 2.57
N ASP A 112 -29.30 14.06 2.19
CA ASP A 112 -27.96 14.18 2.73
C ASP A 112 -28.01 14.66 4.18
N ALA A 113 -27.44 13.86 5.09
CA ALA A 113 -27.43 14.17 6.51
C ALA A 113 -26.07 13.86 7.13
N GLU A 114 -25.74 14.57 8.21
CA GLU A 114 -24.58 14.25 9.03
C GLU A 114 -24.82 12.94 9.80
N VAL A 115 -23.96 11.96 9.56
CA VAL A 115 -23.99 10.66 10.22
C VAL A 115 -22.75 10.48 11.06
N LYS A 116 -22.96 10.16 12.34
CA LYS A 116 -21.91 9.81 13.29
C LYS A 116 -21.68 8.31 13.27
N PHE A 117 -20.42 7.92 13.30
CA PHE A 117 -19.95 6.56 13.25
C PHE A 117 -18.97 6.27 14.37
N VAL A 118 -19.09 5.06 14.91
CA VAL A 118 -18.03 4.41 15.67
C VAL A 118 -17.34 3.42 14.76
N CYS A 119 -16.15 3.76 14.29
CA CYS A 119 -15.31 2.90 13.47
C CYS A 119 -14.47 2.02 14.40
N LYS A 120 -14.74 0.71 14.40
CA LYS A 120 -14.07 -0.29 15.23
C LYS A 120 -12.66 -0.61 14.70
N PRO A 121 -11.76 -1.08 15.58
CA PRO A 121 -10.46 -1.60 15.14
C PRO A 121 -10.60 -2.73 14.11
N SER A 122 -9.63 -2.87 13.21
CA SER A 122 -9.64 -3.89 12.16
C SER A 122 -8.27 -4.51 11.95
N LEU A 123 -8.23 -5.84 11.96
CA LEU A 123 -7.08 -6.63 11.55
C LEU A 123 -7.30 -7.15 10.13
N ASN A 124 -6.29 -7.01 9.27
CA ASN A 124 -6.33 -7.49 7.89
C ASN A 124 -5.08 -8.31 7.60
N ALA A 125 -5.24 -9.41 6.88
CA ALA A 125 -4.15 -10.10 6.19
C ALA A 125 -4.02 -9.52 4.77
N PHE A 126 -2.82 -9.42 4.22
CA PHE A 126 -2.64 -8.95 2.84
C PHE A 126 -1.57 -9.73 2.11
N ALA A 127 -1.68 -9.70 0.79
CA ALA A 127 -0.63 -10.10 -0.14
C ALA A 127 -0.45 -9.01 -1.21
N SER A 128 0.77 -8.80 -1.67
CA SER A 128 1.09 -7.76 -2.64
C SER A 128 2.28 -8.13 -3.52
N VAL A 129 2.29 -7.58 -4.73
CA VAL A 129 3.41 -7.58 -5.66
C VAL A 129 3.97 -6.16 -5.71
N TYR A 130 5.30 -6.07 -5.71
CA TYR A 130 6.04 -4.82 -5.74
C TYR A 130 6.96 -4.83 -6.95
N TYR A 131 7.16 -3.65 -7.53
CA TYR A 131 8.18 -3.43 -8.53
C TYR A 131 9.05 -2.23 -8.12
N PHE A 132 10.33 -2.51 -7.84
CA PHE A 132 11.30 -1.53 -7.38
C PHE A 132 12.13 -0.96 -8.54
N PHE A 133 12.17 0.36 -8.62
CA PHE A 133 13.06 1.15 -9.46
C PHE A 133 14.20 1.68 -8.59
N ASN A 134 15.45 1.35 -8.92
CA ASN A 134 16.61 1.89 -8.20
C ASN A 134 16.85 3.34 -8.63
N ILE A 135 17.15 4.19 -7.66
CA ILE A 135 17.36 5.63 -7.86
C ILE A 135 18.67 6.04 -7.17
N GLY A 136 19.39 6.97 -7.79
CA GLY A 136 20.65 7.51 -7.27
C GLY A 136 21.89 6.86 -7.86
N HIS A 137 23.03 7.52 -7.67
CA HIS A 137 24.32 7.07 -8.19
C HIS A 137 24.73 5.71 -7.60
N ASP A 138 24.47 5.52 -6.30
CA ASP A 138 24.88 4.32 -5.57
C ASP A 138 23.80 3.23 -5.54
N TRP A 139 22.67 3.44 -6.23
CA TRP A 139 21.54 2.50 -6.30
C TRP A 139 20.98 2.11 -4.92
N SER A 140 21.32 2.87 -3.88
CA SER A 140 20.93 2.62 -2.49
C SER A 140 19.48 3.02 -2.24
N HIS A 141 18.95 3.97 -3.00
CA HIS A 141 17.57 4.41 -2.90
C HIS A 141 16.68 3.68 -3.91
N ARG A 142 15.40 3.54 -3.56
CA ARG A 142 14.44 2.85 -4.41
C ARG A 142 13.07 3.50 -4.34
N PHE A 143 12.46 3.67 -5.50
CA PHE A 143 11.03 3.93 -5.65
C PHE A 143 10.33 2.61 -5.95
N TYR A 144 9.09 2.43 -5.51
CA TYR A 144 8.32 1.24 -5.86
C TYR A 144 6.88 1.54 -6.18
N LEU A 145 6.35 0.69 -7.05
CA LEU A 145 4.92 0.52 -7.26
C LEU A 145 4.48 -0.77 -6.58
N GLN A 146 3.27 -0.77 -6.05
CA GLN A 146 2.71 -1.90 -5.35
C GLN A 146 1.26 -2.10 -5.77
N THR A 147 0.91 -3.35 -5.99
CA THR A 147 -0.48 -3.79 -6.15
C THR A 147 -0.74 -5.06 -5.36
N GLY A 148 -1.97 -5.29 -4.92
CA GLY A 148 -2.29 -6.46 -4.13
C GLY A 148 -3.72 -6.48 -3.63
N TYR A 149 -3.95 -7.27 -2.59
CA TYR A 149 -5.25 -7.37 -1.94
C TYR A 149 -5.09 -7.50 -0.43
N SER A 150 -5.93 -6.77 0.31
CA SER A 150 -6.02 -6.81 1.77
C SER A 150 -7.34 -7.46 2.15
N TYR A 151 -7.27 -8.67 2.69
CA TYR A 151 -8.41 -9.39 3.23
C TYR A 151 -8.61 -9.03 4.70
N ARG A 152 -9.84 -8.64 5.03
CA ARG A 152 -10.23 -8.25 6.37
C ARG A 152 -10.69 -9.47 7.16
N LEU A 153 -10.23 -9.58 8.41
CA LEU A 153 -10.52 -10.75 9.25
C LEU A 153 -11.79 -10.61 10.10
N TYR A 154 -12.41 -9.43 10.14
CA TYR A 154 -13.61 -9.15 10.91
C TYR A 154 -14.65 -8.39 10.08
N ASP A 155 -15.90 -8.79 10.20
CA ASP A 155 -17.03 -8.06 9.61
C ASP A 155 -17.52 -6.93 10.52
N ASN A 156 -18.42 -6.09 10.00
CA ASN A 156 -19.11 -5.05 10.77
C ASN A 156 -18.17 -4.06 11.49
N LEU A 157 -17.28 -3.44 10.72
CA LEU A 157 -16.26 -2.51 11.23
C LEU A 157 -16.78 -1.16 11.71
N TYR A 158 -18.05 -0.85 11.50
CA TYR A 158 -18.62 0.41 11.96
C TYR A 158 -20.02 0.22 12.51
N THR A 159 -20.44 1.18 13.32
CA THR A 159 -21.82 1.29 13.80
C THR A 159 -22.23 2.74 13.62
N ALA A 160 -23.35 2.95 12.92
CA ALA A 160 -23.94 4.28 12.79
C ALA A 160 -24.69 4.61 14.10
N GLU A 161 -24.38 5.76 14.70
CA GLU A 161 -25.06 6.26 15.90
C GLU A 161 -26.14 7.30 15.55
N SER A 162 -26.37 7.57 14.27
CA SER A 162 -27.41 8.50 13.84
C SER A 162 -28.80 7.86 13.87
N LYS A 163 -29.83 8.70 13.90
CA LYS A 163 -31.23 8.27 13.78
C LYS A 163 -31.61 7.86 12.34
N TYR A 164 -30.72 8.09 11.38
CA TYR A 164 -30.99 7.92 9.96
C TYR A 164 -30.31 6.66 9.43
N THR A 165 -30.99 5.94 8.55
CA THR A 165 -30.39 4.78 7.89
C THR A 165 -29.67 5.24 6.62
N LEU A 166 -28.50 4.68 6.34
CA LEU A 166 -27.78 4.93 5.09
C LEU A 166 -28.57 4.37 3.90
N THR A 167 -28.55 5.07 2.78
CA THR A 167 -28.99 4.47 1.50
C THR A 167 -27.93 3.51 0.98
N SER A 168 -28.24 2.78 -0.10
CA SER A 168 -27.27 1.92 -0.80
C SER A 168 -26.03 2.69 -1.27
N GLU A 169 -26.18 3.97 -1.61
CA GLU A 169 -25.07 4.84 -1.98
C GLU A 169 -24.19 5.16 -0.78
N GLY A 170 -24.80 5.57 0.35
CA GLY A 170 -24.09 5.81 1.60
C GLY A 170 -23.34 4.58 2.11
N GLU A 171 -23.96 3.38 2.01
CA GLU A 171 -23.28 2.12 2.30
C GLU A 171 -22.10 1.84 1.38
N THR A 172 -22.22 2.16 0.09
CA THR A 172 -21.14 1.97 -0.90
C THR A 172 -19.95 2.85 -0.57
N VAL A 173 -20.19 4.12 -0.20
CA VAL A 173 -19.13 5.02 0.28
C VAL A 173 -18.45 4.44 1.51
N MET A 174 -19.22 3.95 2.49
CA MET A 174 -18.65 3.33 3.69
C MET A 174 -17.86 2.05 3.39
N ARG A 175 -18.29 1.24 2.41
CA ARG A 175 -17.53 0.06 1.96
C ARG A 175 -16.20 0.43 1.31
N LEU A 176 -16.13 1.55 0.59
CA LEU A 176 -14.89 2.05 0.00
C LEU A 176 -13.91 2.62 1.04
N LEU A 177 -14.44 3.26 2.09
CA LEU A 177 -13.61 3.84 3.16
C LEU A 177 -13.08 2.79 4.15
N GLN A 178 -13.76 1.65 4.27
CA GLN A 178 -13.36 0.57 5.17
C GLN A 178 -12.01 -0.05 4.78
N PRO A 179 -11.20 -0.46 5.77
CA PRO A 179 -9.98 -1.21 5.51
C PRO A 179 -10.26 -2.51 4.77
N GLY A 180 -9.51 -2.73 3.69
CA GLY A 180 -9.54 -3.95 2.91
C GLY A 180 -9.93 -3.73 1.45
N GLY A 181 -9.67 -4.73 0.62
CA GLY A 181 -9.87 -4.66 -0.82
C GLY A 181 -8.56 -4.49 -1.59
N VAL A 182 -8.65 -3.97 -2.80
CA VAL A 182 -7.51 -3.85 -3.72
C VAL A 182 -6.52 -2.82 -3.18
N ILE A 183 -5.24 -3.18 -3.21
CA ILE A 183 -4.12 -2.32 -2.83
C ILE A 183 -3.54 -1.71 -4.10
N PHE A 184 -3.36 -0.39 -4.08
CA PHE A 184 -2.54 0.35 -5.04
C PHE A 184 -1.73 1.38 -4.28
N ALA A 185 -0.41 1.21 -4.29
CA ALA A 185 0.47 2.09 -3.53
C ALA A 185 1.74 2.40 -4.29
N LEU A 186 2.36 3.50 -3.88
CA LEU A 186 3.71 3.87 -4.25
C LEU A 186 4.50 4.17 -2.99
N GLY A 187 5.81 4.06 -3.10
CA GLY A 187 6.69 4.43 -2.01
C GLY A 187 8.10 4.73 -2.46
N PHE A 188 8.81 5.41 -1.58
CA PHE A 188 10.22 5.73 -1.75
C PHE A 188 10.96 5.31 -0.49
N SER A 189 12.10 4.66 -0.64
CA SER A 189 12.93 4.20 0.48
C SER A 189 14.40 4.55 0.25
N PHE A 190 15.04 5.04 1.30
CA PHE A 190 16.47 5.29 1.39
C PHE A 190 17.16 4.06 2.01
N GLY A 191 18.12 3.47 1.30
CA GLY A 191 18.95 2.37 1.81
C GLY A 191 20.21 2.86 2.52
N PHE A 192 20.58 2.17 3.59
CA PHE A 192 21.77 2.36 4.42
C PHE A 192 22.51 1.04 4.60
#